data_AF-A0A2V8GBP0-F1
#
_entry.id   AF-A0A2V8GBP0-F1
#
_cell.length_a   1.000
_cell.length_b   1.000
_cell.length_c   1.000
_cell.angle_alpha   90.00
_cell.angle_beta   90.00
_cell.angle_gamma   90.00
#
_symmetry.space_group_name_H-M   'P 1'
#
loop_
_entity.id
_entity.type
_entity.pdbx_description
1 polymer ?
#
loop_
_entity_poly.entity_id
_entity_poly.type
_entity_poly.pdbx_seq_one_letter_code
_entity_poly.pdbx_strand_id
1 'polypeptide(L)'
;MTFRTKIFLTAFTSAAIALAVATALLAWSIRRDLESRIQRDLTSEARIAAETLSHRTAATESDLDAEADALGRLMSARITFIAPDGRVVGDSELTLDQIHTMEN
;
A
#
# COMPACT_ATOMS: atom_id res chain seq x y z
N MET A 1 -20.71 26.64 44.52
CA MET A 1 -21.12 26.12 43.20
C MET A 1 -22.64 26.17 43.10
N THR A 2 -23.18 27.13 42.36
CA THR A 2 -24.63 27.26 42.10
C THR A 2 -25.13 26.08 41.25
N PHE A 3 -26.39 25.67 41.46
CA PHE A 3 -27.03 24.55 40.76
C PHE A 3 -26.90 24.64 39.23
N ARG A 4 -27.00 25.86 38.67
CA ARG A 4 -26.82 26.15 37.24
C ARG A 4 -25.44 25.76 36.72
N THR A 5 -24.36 26.03 37.47
CA THR A 5 -22.99 25.69 37.06
C THR A 5 -22.77 24.19 37.02
N LYS A 6 -23.37 23.44 37.96
CA LYS A 6 -23.28 21.96 37.96
C LYS A 6 -23.93 21.37 36.72
N ILE A 7 -25.15 21.81 36.37
CA ILE A 7 -25.86 21.35 35.17
C ILE A 7 -25.07 21.67 33.90
N PHE A 8 -24.57 22.91 33.79
CA PHE A 8 -23.76 23.31 32.64
C PHE A 8 -22.51 22.44 32.51
N LEU A 9 -21.78 22.24 33.61
CA LEU A 9 -20.55 21.44 33.60
C LEU A 9 -20.82 19.97 33.24
N THR A 10 -21.91 19.39 33.74
CA THR A 10 -22.29 18.01 33.38
C THR A 10 -22.66 17.90 31.92
N ALA A 11 -23.44 18.85 31.38
CA ALA A 11 -23.82 18.86 29.98
C ALA A 11 -22.62 19.08 29.07
N PHE A 12 -21.73 20.01 29.42
CA PHE A 12 -20.51 20.29 28.69
C PHE A 12 -19.55 19.09 28.70
N THR A 13 -19.34 18.48 29.86
CA THR A 13 -18.48 17.29 29.99
C THR A 13 -19.06 16.11 29.21
N SER A 14 -20.37 15.90 29.27
CA SER A 14 -21.05 14.86 28.49
C SER A 14 -20.86 15.08 26.98
N ALA A 15 -21.07 16.31 26.50
CA ALA A 15 -20.85 16.66 25.10
C ALA A 15 -19.38 16.46 24.69
N ALA A 16 -18.43 16.87 25.54
CA ALA A 16 -17.01 16.70 25.29
C ALA A 16 -16.60 15.22 25.21
N ILE A 17 -17.12 14.38 26.11
CA ILE A 17 -16.88 12.93 26.09
C ILE A 17 -17.49 12.31 24.83
N ALA A 18 -18.74 12.65 24.49
CA ALA A 18 -19.40 12.14 23.30
C ALA A 18 -18.61 12.50 22.03
N LEU A 19 -18.13 13.74 21.93
CA LEU A 19 -17.31 14.19 20.80
C LEU A 19 -15.97 13.46 20.75
N ALA A 20 -15.30 13.29 21.88
CA ALA A 20 -14.02 12.57 21.95
C ALA A 20 -14.17 11.11 21.51
N VAL A 21 -15.20 10.42 21.99
CA VAL A 21 -15.49 9.04 21.61
C VAL A 21 -15.84 8.92 20.13
N ALA A 22 -16.71 9.80 19.61
CA ALA A 22 -17.06 9.81 18.19
C ALA A 22 -15.83 10.03 17.30
N THR A 23 -14.96 10.96 17.69
CA THR A 23 -13.72 11.26 16.96
C THR A 23 -12.78 10.06 16.98
N ALA A 24 -12.60 9.40 18.13
CA ALA A 24 -11.74 8.22 18.26
C ALA A 24 -12.24 7.04 17.42
N LEU A 25 -13.55 6.76 17.45
CA LEU A 25 -14.16 5.70 16.66
C LEU A 25 -14.03 5.96 15.16
N LEU A 26 -14.29 7.20 14.74
CA LEU A 26 -14.17 7.59 13.34
C LEU A 26 -12.72 7.49 12.85
N ALA A 27 -11.76 7.99 13.63
CA ALA A 27 -10.35 7.91 13.28
C ALA A 27 -9.86 6.45 13.15
N TRP A 28 -10.35 5.56 14.02
CA TRP A 28 -10.04 4.14 13.97
C TRP A 28 -10.67 3.45 12.75
N SER A 29 -11.94 3.75 12.46
CA SER A 29 -12.64 3.23 11.28
C SER A 29 -11.93 3.64 9.98
N ILE A 30 -11.63 4.94 9.83
CA ILE A 30 -10.96 5.47 8.64
C ILE A 30 -9.62 4.81 8.42
N ARG A 31 -8.82 4.63 9.47
CA ARG A 31 -7.50 3.98 9.36
C ARG A 31 -7.62 2.55 8.82
N ARG A 32 -8.55 1.77 9.38
CA ARG A 32 -8.79 0.38 8.96
C ARG A 32 -9.29 0.30 7.52
N ASP A 33 -10.22 1.17 7.14
CA ASP A 33 -10.78 1.18 5.79
C ASP A 33 -9.73 1.60 4.75
N LEU A 34 -8.88 2.56 5.09
CA LEU A 34 -7.81 3.04 4.20
C LEU A 34 -6.74 1.96 3.99
N GLU A 35 -6.27 1.32 5.06
CA GLU A 35 -5.31 0.21 4.96
C GLU A 35 -5.86 -0.94 4.11
N SER A 36 -7.12 -1.31 4.36
CA SER A 36 -7.79 -2.37 3.61
C SER A 36 -8.02 -2.01 2.13
N ARG A 37 -8.30 -0.73 1.83
CA ARG A 37 -8.38 -0.22 0.45
C ARG A 37 -7.02 -0.29 -0.23
N ILE A 38 -5.97 0.25 0.38
CA ILE A 38 -4.61 0.24 -0.17
C ILE A 38 -4.18 -1.19 -0.49
N GLN A 39 -4.38 -2.14 0.43
CA GLN A 39 -4.02 -3.54 0.20
C GLN A 39 -4.81 -4.14 -0.99
N ARG A 40 -6.12 -3.90 -1.06
CA ARG A 40 -6.94 -4.41 -2.17
C ARG A 40 -6.52 -3.83 -3.51
N ASP A 41 -6.29 -2.53 -3.56
CA ASP A 41 -5.94 -1.82 -4.78
C ASP A 41 -4.57 -2.31 -5.28
N LEU A 42 -3.56 -2.37 -4.40
CA LEU A 42 -2.23 -2.91 -4.73
C LEU A 42 -2.28 -4.38 -5.17
N THR A 43 -3.10 -5.21 -4.52
CA THR A 43 -3.25 -6.63 -4.88
C THR A 43 -3.90 -6.77 -6.26
N SER A 44 -4.92 -5.96 -6.54
CA SER A 44 -5.61 -5.97 -7.84
C SER A 44 -4.68 -5.49 -8.95
N GLU A 45 -3.91 -4.43 -8.70
CA GLU A 45 -2.95 -3.87 -9.64
C GLU A 45 -1.82 -4.86 -9.94
N ALA A 46 -1.24 -5.48 -8.92
CA ALA A 46 -0.23 -6.52 -9.07
C ALA A 46 -0.78 -7.73 -9.86
N ARG A 47 -2.04 -8.11 -9.64
CA ARG A 47 -2.69 -9.21 -10.38
C ARG A 47 -2.91 -8.86 -11.84
N ILE A 48 -3.32 -7.64 -12.14
CA ILE A 48 -3.48 -7.16 -13.53
C ILE A 48 -2.13 -7.11 -14.24
N ALA A 49 -1.08 -6.62 -13.56
CA ALA A 49 0.28 -6.63 -14.08
C ALA A 49 0.77 -8.06 -14.36
N ALA A 50 0.57 -8.99 -13.42
CA ALA A 50 0.94 -10.39 -13.58
C ALA A 50 0.19 -11.07 -14.73
N GLU A 51 -1.11 -10.81 -14.89
CA GLU A 51 -1.91 -11.33 -16.00
C GLU A 51 -1.48 -10.73 -17.35
N THR A 52 -1.06 -9.47 -17.36
CA THR A 52 -0.54 -8.84 -18.59
C THR A 52 0.80 -9.47 -18.98
N LEU A 53 1.65 -9.79 -18.00
CA LEU A 53 2.93 -10.45 -18.22
C LEU A 53 2.77 -11.92 -18.64
N SER A 54 1.80 -12.66 -18.07
CA SER A 54 1.55 -14.08 -18.37
C SER A 54 1.22 -14.34 -19.85
N HIS A 55 0.64 -13.35 -20.53
CA HIS A 55 0.27 -13.43 -21.94
C HIS A 55 1.42 -13.08 -22.89
N ARG A 56 2.58 -12.63 -22.39
CA ARG A 56 3.76 -12.38 -23.23
C ARG A 56 4.56 -13.66 -23.44
N THR A 57 5.14 -13.79 -24.64
CA THR A 57 6.00 -14.93 -25.01
C THR A 57 7.34 -14.86 -24.25
N ALA A 58 8.05 -15.98 -24.16
CA ALA A 58 9.36 -16.13 -23.51
C ALA A 58 10.23 -14.87 -23.66
N ALA A 59 10.41 -14.16 -22.54
CA ALA A 59 11.15 -12.92 -22.43
C ALA A 59 12.58 -13.24 -21.94
N THR A 60 13.57 -12.54 -22.49
CA THR A 60 14.94 -12.58 -21.92
C THR A 60 14.98 -11.82 -20.59
N GLU A 61 16.03 -11.99 -19.78
CA GLU A 61 16.18 -11.21 -18.54
C GLU A 61 16.21 -9.69 -18.82
N SER A 62 16.78 -9.29 -19.95
CA SER A 62 16.75 -7.87 -20.38
C SER A 62 15.35 -7.38 -20.72
N ASP A 63 14.49 -8.23 -21.27
CA ASP A 63 13.11 -7.86 -21.56
C ASP A 63 12.29 -7.75 -20.27
N LEU A 64 12.56 -8.63 -19.29
CA LEU A 64 11.93 -8.62 -17.98
C LEU A 64 12.34 -7.39 -17.15
N ASP A 65 13.61 -7.01 -17.18
CA ASP A 65 14.12 -5.81 -16.53
C ASP A 65 13.51 -4.54 -17.13
N ALA A 66 13.52 -4.43 -18.47
CA ALA A 66 12.88 -3.31 -19.17
C ALA A 66 11.37 -3.20 -18.89
N GLU A 67 10.70 -4.32 -18.70
CA GLU A 67 9.28 -4.34 -18.33
C GLU A 67 9.06 -3.95 -16.87
N ALA A 68 9.91 -4.41 -15.94
CA ALA A 68 9.87 -3.97 -14.54
C ALA A 68 10.03 -2.44 -14.47
N ASP A 69 10.96 -1.89 -15.23
CA ASP A 69 11.18 -0.47 -15.45
C ASP A 69 9.92 0.27 -15.97
N ALA A 70 9.26 -0.29 -16.99
CA ALA A 70 8.08 0.30 -17.61
C ALA A 70 6.90 0.31 -16.64
N LEU A 71 6.65 -0.79 -15.94
CA LEU A 71 5.61 -0.89 -14.92
C LEU A 71 5.92 0.00 -13.72
N GLY A 72 7.18 0.07 -13.29
CA GLY A 72 7.58 0.92 -12.17
C GLY A 72 7.35 2.40 -12.45
N ARG A 73 7.62 2.86 -13.67
CA ARG A 73 7.27 4.22 -14.12
C ARG A 73 5.77 4.45 -14.20
N LEU A 74 5.01 3.49 -14.71
CA LEU A 74 3.56 3.60 -14.87
C LEU A 74 2.82 3.65 -13.52
N MET A 75 3.23 2.79 -12.60
CA MET A 75 2.59 2.62 -11.28
C MET A 75 3.19 3.54 -10.23
N SER A 76 4.30 4.23 -10.53
CA SER A 76 5.08 5.02 -9.56
C SER A 76 5.42 4.19 -8.30
N ALA A 77 5.78 2.93 -8.50
CA ALA A 77 6.06 1.95 -7.46
C ALA A 77 7.28 1.11 -7.85
N ARG A 78 8.00 0.59 -6.85
CA ARG A 78 9.07 -0.38 -7.12
C ARG A 78 8.46 -1.71 -7.55
N ILE A 79 8.85 -2.19 -8.72
CA ILE A 79 8.45 -3.48 -9.26
C ILE A 79 9.67 -4.39 -9.34
N THR A 80 9.54 -5.60 -8.79
CA THR A 80 10.60 -6.62 -8.83
C THR A 80 10.00 -7.92 -9.35
N PHE A 81 10.63 -8.50 -10.35
CA PHE A 81 10.28 -9.82 -10.85
C PHE A 81 11.21 -10.88 -10.26
N ILE A 82 10.61 -11.90 -9.68
CA ILE A 82 11.30 -12.98 -8.98
C ILE A 82 10.92 -14.30 -9.66
N ALA A 83 11.93 -15.03 -10.14
CA ALA A 83 11.75 -16.34 -10.73
C ALA A 83 11.38 -17.39 -9.67
N PRO A 84 10.82 -18.56 -10.07
CA PRO A 84 10.40 -19.60 -9.12
C PRO A 84 11.52 -20.16 -8.24
N ASP A 85 12.78 -19.99 -8.65
CA ASP A 85 13.99 -20.36 -7.92
C ASP A 85 14.40 -19.31 -6.86
N GLY A 86 13.64 -18.21 -6.74
CA GLY A 86 13.91 -17.10 -5.81
C GLY A 86 14.85 -16.04 -6.37
N ARG A 87 15.34 -16.19 -7.60
CA ARG A 87 16.26 -15.23 -8.20
C ARG A 87 15.52 -14.01 -8.73
N VAL A 88 16.06 -12.83 -8.48
CA VAL A 88 15.58 -11.59 -9.11
C VAL A 88 16.00 -11.58 -10.58
N VAL A 89 15.02 -11.41 -11.48
CA VAL A 89 15.20 -11.41 -12.94
C VAL A 89 14.88 -10.07 -13.60
N GLY A 90 14.51 -9.07 -12.80
CA GLY A 90 14.28 -7.68 -13.21
C GLY A 90 13.84 -6.82 -12.03
N ASP A 91 14.26 -5.57 -11.97
CA ASP A 91 13.89 -4.63 -10.90
C ASP A 91 13.83 -3.19 -11.44
N SER A 92 12.80 -2.44 -11.07
CA SER A 92 12.59 -1.08 -11.61
C SER A 92 13.49 0.00 -11.02
N GLU A 93 14.28 -0.32 -9.99
CA GLU A 93 15.22 0.60 -9.33
C GLU A 93 16.68 0.18 -9.49
N LEU A 94 16.93 -1.07 -9.85
CA LEU A 94 18.26 -1.66 -10.00
C LEU A 94 18.50 -2.06 -11.44
N THR A 95 19.69 -1.77 -11.94
CA THR A 95 20.13 -2.28 -13.24
C THR A 95 20.42 -3.78 -13.17
N LEU A 96 20.34 -4.49 -14.31
CA LEU A 96 20.74 -5.90 -14.42
C LEU A 96 22.09 -6.22 -13.76
N ASP A 97 23.12 -5.39 -13.98
CA ASP A 97 24.45 -5.59 -13.38
C ASP A 97 24.39 -5.54 -11.83
N GLN A 98 23.57 -4.66 -11.27
CA GLN A 98 23.37 -4.57 -9.83
C GLN A 98 22.59 -5.78 -9.30
N ILE A 99 21.58 -6.25 -10.04
CA ILE A 99 20.81 -7.46 -9.71
C ILE A 99 21.72 -8.69 -9.65
N HIS A 100 22.63 -8.86 -10.61
CA HIS A 100 23.58 -9.98 -10.62
C HIS A 100 24.60 -9.93 -9.48
N THR A 101 24.80 -8.76 -8.87
CA THR A 101 25.72 -8.59 -7.74
C THR A 101 25.02 -8.80 -6.39
N MET A 102 23.70 -8.95 -6.37
CA MET A 102 22.96 -9.26 -5.15
C MET A 102 23.22 -10.70 -4.71
N GLU A 103 23.61 -10.91 -3.46
CA GLU A 103 23.51 -12.23 -2.82
C GLU A 103 22.01 -12.53 -2.59
N ASN A 104 21.47 -13.49 -3.34
CA ASN A 104 20.13 -14.06 -3.14
C ASN A 104 20.21 -15.37 -2.35
#